data_AF-A0A8K0XK97-F1
#
_entry.id   AF-A0A8K0XK97-F1
#
_cell.length_a   1.000
_cell.length_b   1.000
_cell.length_c   1.000
_cell.angle_alpha   90.00
_cell.angle_beta   90.00
_cell.angle_gamma   90.00
#
_symmetry.space_group_name_H-M   'P 1'
#
loop_
_entity.id
_entity.type
_entity.pdbx_description
1 polymer ?
#
loop_
_entity_poly.entity_id
_entity_poly.type
_entity_poly.pdbx_seq_one_letter_code
_entity_poly.pdbx_strand_id
1 'polypeptide(L)'
;MTNSNSIVLYFKPHEDPSLEMPFAVRSYYGKDVWEKRITAFTHKASRYYRKVFEWVWFLVFVAAMIGVPIAINRVAYNLLPEDEDDRKDKDDKDDHHFFHRPAFDRVWKARLIAFSAWFVITCLCYIPIIVWKMHGKKVVNKMLKKWEEEDRAMRPNTEVPTWKMRTPGFLSNNIKLTLYVPQIPPPSSFHPASTLPPYIVNGPNDPHAAYYYQPNMGMAPASAPSYSQYYNAPPVNGGGFPAAPLTSVSGLPLFNDKDVKERGYAPNADLEKQQFENIRV
;
A
#
# COMPACT_ATOMS: atom_id res chain seq x y z
N MET A 1 19.13 -9.56 4.46
CA MET A 1 17.67 -9.32 4.38
C MET A 1 17.16 -9.28 5.80
N THR A 2 16.87 -8.10 6.34
CA THR A 2 16.37 -7.96 7.71
C THR A 2 14.91 -8.43 7.74
N ASN A 3 14.58 -9.33 8.66
CA ASN A 3 13.22 -9.82 8.88
C ASN A 3 12.35 -8.71 9.47
N SER A 4 11.96 -7.71 8.68
CA SER A 4 11.12 -6.60 9.16
C SER A 4 9.69 -7.08 9.43
N ASN A 5 9.19 -6.83 10.64
CA ASN A 5 7.79 -7.08 10.99
C ASN A 5 6.91 -6.11 10.19
N SER A 6 6.15 -6.63 9.23
CA SER A 6 5.22 -5.83 8.43
C SER A 6 3.81 -5.92 8.99
N ILE A 7 3.20 -4.77 9.28
CA ILE A 7 1.80 -4.65 9.68
C ILE A 7 1.02 -4.18 8.46
N VAL A 8 -0.03 -4.91 8.09
CA VAL A 8 -0.90 -4.56 6.96
C VAL A 8 -2.23 -4.07 7.49
N LEU A 9 -2.54 -2.81 7.19
CA LEU A 9 -3.80 -2.17 7.53
C LEU A 9 -4.67 -2.06 6.27
N TYR A 10 -5.96 -2.33 6.47
CA TYR A 10 -6.97 -2.30 5.42
C TYR A 10 -7.95 -1.18 5.72
N PHE A 11 -8.11 -0.26 4.76
CA PHE A 11 -9.03 0.86 4.87
C PHE A 11 -10.08 0.78 3.79
N LYS A 12 -11.33 1.08 4.14
CA LYS A 12 -12.38 1.25 3.16
C LYS A 12 -12.35 2.70 2.63
N PRO A 13 -12.43 2.89 1.31
CA PRO A 13 -12.51 4.22 0.71
C PRO A 13 -13.76 4.97 1.18
N HIS A 14 -13.60 6.26 1.50
CA HIS A 14 -14.69 7.15 1.94
C HIS A 14 -15.36 6.77 3.27
N GLU A 15 -14.77 5.86 4.04
CA GLU A 15 -15.19 5.54 5.40
C GLU A 15 -14.12 6.06 6.37
N ASP A 16 -14.54 6.50 7.55
CA ASP A 16 -13.61 6.92 8.59
C ASP A 16 -12.74 5.73 9.02
N PRO A 17 -11.41 5.88 9.05
CA PRO A 17 -10.54 4.77 9.38
C PRO A 17 -10.62 4.43 10.87
N SER A 18 -10.38 3.16 11.21
CA SER A 18 -10.19 2.79 12.62
C SER A 18 -8.99 3.55 13.19
N LEU A 19 -9.23 4.23 14.31
CA LEU A 19 -8.24 5.01 15.05
C LEU A 19 -7.43 4.13 16.01
N GLU A 20 -7.73 2.83 16.10
CA GLU A 20 -7.00 1.91 16.96
C GLU A 20 -5.55 1.75 16.49
N MET A 21 -4.61 2.18 17.33
CA MET A 21 -3.18 2.09 17.04
C MET A 21 -2.66 0.68 17.35
N PRO A 22 -2.05 -0.03 16.37
CA PRO A 22 -1.42 -1.32 16.59
C PRO A 22 -0.36 -1.25 17.68
N PHE A 23 -0.30 -2.28 18.53
CA PHE A 23 0.60 -2.31 19.68
C PHE A 23 2.07 -2.02 19.33
N ALA A 24 2.59 -2.63 18.27
CA ALA A 24 3.98 -2.48 17.84
C ALA A 24 4.35 -1.06 17.35
N VAL A 25 3.35 -0.20 17.10
CA VAL A 25 3.52 1.15 16.58
C VAL A 25 3.44 2.20 17.69
N ARG A 26 2.93 1.83 18.88
CA ARG A 26 2.67 2.75 20.00
C ARG A 26 3.92 3.41 20.57
N SER A 27 5.08 2.76 20.48
CA SER A 27 6.37 3.35 20.91
C SER A 27 6.86 4.43 19.95
N TYR A 28 6.43 4.39 18.69
CA TYR A 28 6.92 5.30 17.65
C TYR A 28 6.04 6.55 17.52
N TYR A 29 4.73 6.43 17.62
CA TYR A 29 3.82 7.57 17.41
C TYR A 29 2.92 7.81 18.62
N GLY A 30 2.72 9.08 18.96
CA GLY A 30 1.64 9.48 19.86
C GLY A 30 0.28 9.23 19.21
N LYS A 31 -0.75 9.00 20.04
CA LYS A 31 -2.11 8.73 19.58
C LYS A 31 -2.63 9.82 18.64
N ASP A 32 -2.44 11.09 18.98
CA ASP A 32 -2.92 12.22 18.17
C ASP A 32 -2.26 12.30 16.79
N VAL A 33 -0.96 11.96 16.71
CA VAL A 33 -0.21 11.95 15.45
C VAL A 33 -0.68 10.80 14.57
N TRP A 34 -0.93 9.64 15.17
CA TRP A 34 -1.47 8.47 14.48
C TRP A 34 -2.83 8.77 13.86
N GLU A 35 -3.76 9.29 14.64
CA GLU A 35 -5.13 9.61 14.19
C GLU A 35 -5.11 10.60 13.03
N LYS A 36 -4.36 11.70 13.15
CA LYS A 36 -4.22 12.71 12.09
C LYS A 36 -3.66 12.12 10.80
N ARG A 37 -2.62 11.30 10.88
CA ARG A 37 -1.97 10.69 9.71
C ARG A 37 -2.86 9.66 9.03
N ILE A 38 -3.51 8.79 9.80
CA ILE A 38 -4.38 7.76 9.23
C ILE A 38 -5.59 8.38 8.52
N THR A 39 -6.19 9.42 9.08
CA THR A 39 -7.29 10.16 8.42
C THR A 39 -6.78 10.88 7.16
N ALA A 40 -5.64 11.59 7.24
CA ALA A 40 -5.05 12.26 6.08
C ALA A 40 -4.69 11.27 4.96
N PHE A 41 -4.11 10.12 5.30
CA PHE A 41 -3.82 9.04 4.37
C PHE A 41 -5.09 8.52 3.70
N THR A 42 -6.12 8.21 4.48
CA THR A 42 -7.36 7.62 3.98
C THR A 42 -8.08 8.60 3.05
N HIS A 43 -8.14 9.88 3.39
CA HIS A 43 -8.70 10.94 2.54
C HIS A 43 -7.90 11.12 1.24
N LYS A 44 -6.56 11.17 1.32
CA LYS A 44 -5.71 11.32 0.14
C LYS A 44 -5.82 10.11 -0.79
N ALA A 45 -5.83 8.90 -0.22
CA ALA A 45 -5.88 7.65 -0.97
C ALA A 45 -7.26 7.39 -1.58
N SER A 46 -8.35 7.71 -0.87
CA SER A 46 -9.73 7.53 -1.37
C SER A 46 -10.03 8.39 -2.60
N ARG A 47 -9.39 9.56 -2.76
CA ARG A 47 -9.53 10.38 -3.98
C ARG A 47 -9.15 9.66 -5.27
N TYR A 48 -8.19 8.74 -5.20
CA TYR A 48 -7.73 7.93 -6.34
C TYR A 48 -8.46 6.59 -6.46
N TYR A 49 -9.48 6.38 -5.64
CA TYR A 49 -10.28 5.18 -5.64
C TYR A 49 -11.72 5.52 -6.02
N ARG A 50 -12.11 5.25 -7.26
CA ARG A 50 -13.49 5.45 -7.72
C ARG A 50 -14.03 4.15 -8.30
N LYS A 51 -14.61 3.32 -7.43
CA LYS A 51 -15.16 2.00 -7.80
C LYS A 51 -16.22 2.09 -8.89
N VAL A 52 -17.12 3.07 -8.81
CA VAL A 52 -18.18 3.25 -9.82
C VAL A 52 -17.58 3.56 -11.19
N PHE A 53 -16.58 4.44 -11.24
CA PHE A 53 -15.87 4.75 -12.49
C PHE A 53 -15.16 3.52 -13.05
N GLU A 54 -14.46 2.74 -12.22
CA GLU A 54 -13.82 1.49 -12.65
C GLU A 54 -14.82 0.49 -13.23
N TRP A 55 -15.98 0.34 -12.61
CA TRP A 55 -17.05 -0.53 -13.10
C TRP A 55 -17.64 -0.05 -14.44
N VAL A 56 -17.98 1.22 -14.55
CA VAL A 56 -18.52 1.79 -15.78
C VAL A 56 -17.50 1.67 -16.90
N TRP A 57 -16.23 2.01 -16.64
CA TRP A 57 -15.15 1.86 -17.60
C TRP A 57 -14.94 0.40 -18.00
N PHE A 58 -15.00 -0.53 -17.05
CA PHE A 58 -14.89 -1.96 -17.32
C PHE A 58 -16.03 -2.46 -18.24
N LEU A 59 -17.27 -2.02 -18.01
CA LEU A 59 -18.39 -2.36 -18.88
C LEU A 59 -18.21 -1.82 -20.30
N VAL A 60 -17.80 -0.55 -20.43
CA VAL A 60 -17.48 0.05 -21.73
C VAL A 60 -16.35 -0.71 -22.43
N PHE A 61 -15.32 -1.09 -21.67
CA PHE A 61 -14.20 -1.89 -22.18
C PHE A 61 -14.67 -3.26 -22.70
N VAL A 62 -15.47 -4.00 -21.93
CA VAL A 62 -16.00 -5.31 -22.35
C VAL A 62 -16.86 -5.17 -23.60
N ALA A 63 -17.73 -4.15 -23.65
CA ALA A 63 -18.55 -3.88 -24.84
C ALA A 63 -17.68 -3.55 -26.07
N ALA A 64 -16.66 -2.72 -25.91
CA ALA A 64 -15.72 -2.38 -26.98
C ALA A 64 -14.90 -3.60 -27.44
N MET A 65 -14.47 -4.46 -26.50
CA MET A 65 -13.68 -5.66 -26.78
C MET A 65 -14.42 -6.67 -27.66
N ILE A 66 -15.75 -6.73 -27.56
CA ILE A 66 -16.61 -7.60 -28.38
C ILE A 66 -17.05 -6.88 -29.66
N GLY A 67 -17.53 -5.63 -29.54
CA GLY A 67 -18.13 -4.90 -30.65
C GLY A 67 -17.12 -4.47 -31.73
N VAL A 68 -15.95 -3.98 -31.32
CA VAL A 68 -14.93 -3.43 -32.23
C VAL A 68 -14.40 -4.50 -33.20
N PRO A 69 -14.00 -5.71 -32.76
CA PRO A 69 -13.48 -6.71 -33.69
C PRO A 69 -14.55 -7.23 -34.65
N ILE A 70 -15.80 -7.36 -34.21
CA ILE A 70 -16.92 -7.79 -35.07
C ILE A 70 -17.18 -6.74 -36.16
N ALA A 71 -17.27 -5.47 -35.78
CA ALA A 71 -17.51 -4.37 -36.71
C ALA A 71 -16.35 -4.24 -37.71
N ILE A 72 -15.11 -4.25 -37.22
CA ILE A 72 -13.92 -4.12 -38.08
C ILE A 72 -13.76 -5.33 -39.00
N ASN A 73 -14.05 -6.56 -38.54
CA ASN A 73 -14.00 -7.73 -39.41
C ASN A 73 -15.01 -7.64 -40.54
N ARG A 74 -16.25 -7.18 -40.26
CA ARG A 74 -17.28 -6.98 -41.29
C ARG A 74 -16.86 -5.92 -42.32
N VAL A 75 -16.32 -4.80 -41.84
CA VAL A 75 -15.84 -3.72 -42.70
C VAL A 75 -14.63 -4.17 -43.52
N ALA A 76 -13.63 -4.79 -42.89
CA ALA A 76 -12.42 -5.28 -43.56
C ALA A 76 -12.76 -6.35 -44.60
N TYR A 77 -13.67 -7.28 -44.29
CA TYR A 77 -14.10 -8.29 -45.25
C TYR A 77 -14.72 -7.64 -46.48
N ASN A 78 -15.59 -6.66 -46.33
CA ASN A 78 -16.26 -5.99 -47.47
C ASN A 78 -15.35 -5.08 -48.28
N LEU A 79 -14.32 -4.49 -47.66
CA LEU A 79 -13.41 -3.53 -48.31
C LEU A 79 -12.18 -4.17 -48.95
N LEU A 80 -11.74 -5.34 -48.48
CA LEU A 80 -10.59 -6.01 -49.07
C LEU A 80 -10.93 -6.50 -50.49
N PRO A 81 -10.09 -6.19 -51.50
CA PRO A 81 -10.28 -6.72 -52.84
C PRO A 81 -10.17 -8.25 -52.83
N GLU A 82 -10.87 -8.89 -53.77
CA GLU A 82 -10.68 -10.31 -54.04
C GLU A 82 -9.29 -10.46 -54.71
N ASP A 83 -8.44 -11.35 -54.22
CA ASP A 83 -7.11 -11.54 -54.82
C ASP A 83 -7.31 -12.16 -56.21
N GLU A 84 -7.25 -11.32 -57.25
CA GLU A 84 -7.48 -11.74 -58.65
C GLU A 84 -6.37 -12.64 -59.21
N ASP A 85 -5.21 -12.69 -58.53
CA ASP A 85 -4.05 -13.47 -58.94
C ASP A 85 -4.31 -14.99 -58.93
N ASP A 86 -5.25 -15.49 -58.12
CA ASP A 86 -5.64 -16.92 -58.11
C ASP A 86 -6.48 -17.34 -59.34
N ARG A 87 -6.94 -16.40 -60.17
CA ARG A 87 -7.76 -16.72 -61.36
C ARG A 87 -6.97 -16.87 -62.65
N LYS A 88 -5.71 -16.40 -62.74
CA LYS A 88 -4.93 -16.41 -63.98
C LYS A 88 -4.00 -17.62 -64.18
N ASP A 89 -3.69 -18.37 -63.13
CA ASP A 89 -2.72 -19.47 -63.20
C ASP A 89 -3.33 -20.85 -63.48
N LYS A 90 -4.53 -20.92 -64.07
CA LYS A 90 -5.17 -22.21 -64.39
C LYS A 90 -4.63 -22.92 -65.63
N ASP A 91 -3.75 -22.29 -66.42
CA ASP A 91 -3.26 -22.86 -67.69
C ASP A 91 -1.81 -23.37 -67.66
N ASP A 92 -0.99 -23.00 -66.67
CA ASP A 92 0.40 -23.49 -66.57
C ASP A 92 0.50 -24.67 -65.60
N LYS A 93 0.26 -25.87 -66.14
CA LYS A 93 0.65 -27.13 -65.53
C LYS A 93 2.18 -27.19 -65.48
N ASP A 94 2.77 -27.20 -64.29
CA ASP A 94 3.92 -28.06 -63.93
C ASP A 94 4.95 -27.47 -62.93
N ASP A 95 4.71 -26.33 -62.28
CA ASP A 95 5.69 -25.86 -61.28
C ASP A 95 5.29 -26.13 -59.82
N HIS A 96 5.78 -27.28 -59.33
CA HIS A 96 5.77 -27.73 -57.94
C HIS A 96 6.62 -26.83 -57.02
N HIS A 97 6.19 -25.61 -56.75
CA HIS A 97 6.75 -24.83 -55.64
C HIS A 97 6.03 -25.17 -54.33
N PHE A 98 6.58 -26.16 -53.61
CA PHE A 98 6.16 -26.59 -52.26
C PHE A 98 6.15 -25.45 -51.21
N PHE A 99 6.73 -24.29 -51.53
CA PHE A 99 6.72 -23.07 -50.70
C PHE A 99 5.73 -21.98 -51.17
N HIS A 100 4.97 -22.17 -52.26
CA HIS A 100 3.76 -21.40 -52.52
C HIS A 100 2.66 -21.88 -51.57
N ARG A 101 2.80 -21.50 -50.28
CA ARG A 101 1.68 -21.58 -49.35
C ARG A 101 0.57 -20.75 -49.99
N PRO A 102 -0.60 -21.34 -50.30
CA PRO A 102 -1.69 -20.62 -50.91
C PRO A 102 -1.96 -19.39 -50.06
N ALA A 103 -2.16 -18.30 -50.79
CA ALA A 103 -2.26 -16.94 -50.35
C ALA A 103 -2.98 -16.80 -49.00
N PHE A 104 -2.52 -15.84 -48.20
CA PHE A 104 -3.26 -15.35 -47.04
C PHE A 104 -4.65 -14.91 -47.51
N ASP A 105 -5.61 -15.85 -47.48
CA ASP A 105 -6.97 -15.66 -47.98
C ASP A 105 -7.54 -14.35 -47.41
N ARG A 106 -8.36 -13.66 -48.20
CA ARG A 106 -9.10 -12.45 -47.81
C ARG A 106 -9.71 -12.60 -46.41
N VAL A 107 -10.21 -13.79 -46.09
CA VAL A 107 -10.73 -14.14 -44.76
C VAL A 107 -9.67 -13.98 -43.65
N TRP A 108 -8.45 -14.48 -43.88
CA TRP A 108 -7.34 -14.38 -42.92
C TRP A 108 -6.80 -12.95 -42.80
N LYS A 109 -6.72 -12.20 -43.91
CA LYS A 109 -6.37 -10.76 -43.89
C LYS A 109 -7.37 -9.97 -43.03
N ALA A 110 -8.67 -10.19 -43.23
CA ALA A 110 -9.73 -9.54 -42.44
C ALA A 110 -9.63 -9.90 -40.94
N ARG A 111 -9.40 -11.18 -40.62
CA ARG A 111 -9.22 -11.64 -39.23
C ARG A 111 -7.99 -11.02 -38.56
N LEU A 112 -6.88 -10.89 -39.27
CA LEU A 112 -5.65 -10.28 -38.74
C LEU A 112 -5.86 -8.80 -38.46
N ILE A 113 -6.54 -8.08 -39.35
CA ILE A 113 -6.91 -6.67 -39.14
C ILE A 113 -7.81 -6.56 -37.90
N ALA A 114 -8.84 -7.40 -37.78
CA ALA A 114 -9.72 -7.41 -36.62
C ALA A 114 -8.98 -7.74 -35.31
N PHE A 115 -8.02 -8.66 -35.34
CA PHE A 115 -7.15 -8.99 -34.20
C PHE A 115 -6.25 -7.81 -33.81
N SER A 116 -5.65 -7.13 -34.80
CA SER A 116 -4.83 -5.94 -34.54
C SER A 116 -5.65 -4.82 -33.89
N ALA A 117 -6.88 -4.61 -34.37
CA ALA A 117 -7.78 -3.61 -33.81
C ALA A 117 -8.25 -3.98 -32.40
N TRP A 118 -8.52 -5.27 -32.14
CA TRP A 118 -8.78 -5.78 -30.80
C TRP A 118 -7.62 -5.49 -29.83
N PHE A 119 -6.39 -5.67 -30.28
CA PHE A 119 -5.21 -5.39 -29.47
C PHE A 119 -5.07 -3.89 -29.18
N VAL A 120 -5.23 -3.04 -30.19
CA VAL A 120 -5.16 -1.58 -30.06
C VAL A 120 -6.22 -1.06 -29.09
N ILE A 121 -7.48 -1.50 -29.22
CA ILE A 121 -8.54 -1.07 -28.29
C ILE A 121 -8.26 -1.55 -26.87
N THR A 122 -7.68 -2.74 -26.71
CA THR A 122 -7.26 -3.26 -25.40
C THR A 122 -6.21 -2.37 -24.76
N CYS A 123 -5.16 -1.99 -25.50
CA CYS A 123 -4.17 -1.04 -25.01
C CYS A 123 -4.78 0.33 -24.67
N LEU A 124 -5.63 0.86 -25.54
CA LEU A 124 -6.27 2.16 -25.38
C LEU A 124 -7.14 2.22 -24.12
N CYS A 125 -7.86 1.14 -23.81
CA CYS A 125 -8.69 1.09 -22.61
C CYS A 125 -7.89 0.78 -21.33
N TYR A 126 -6.81 0.01 -21.41
CA TYR A 126 -6.07 -0.47 -20.22
C TYR A 126 -5.00 0.53 -19.74
N ILE A 127 -4.28 1.16 -20.67
CA ILE A 127 -3.18 2.09 -20.34
C ILE A 127 -3.64 3.27 -19.46
N PRO A 128 -4.75 3.97 -19.76
CA PRO A 128 -5.22 5.09 -18.94
C PRO A 128 -5.52 4.69 -17.49
N ILE A 129 -6.12 3.51 -17.27
CA ILE A 129 -6.37 3.00 -15.92
C ILE A 129 -5.06 2.77 -15.17
N ILE A 130 -4.10 2.09 -15.81
CA ILE A 130 -2.80 1.81 -15.17
C ILE A 130 -2.12 3.13 -14.80
N VAL A 131 -2.05 4.08 -15.73
CA VAL A 131 -1.40 5.37 -15.53
C VAL A 131 -2.06 6.12 -14.37
N TRP A 132 -3.39 6.17 -14.32
CA TRP A 132 -4.13 6.81 -13.24
C TRP A 132 -3.86 6.14 -11.88
N LYS A 133 -3.88 4.80 -11.81
CA LYS A 133 -3.57 4.05 -10.58
C LYS A 133 -2.13 4.24 -10.12
N MET A 134 -1.18 4.24 -11.06
CA MET A 134 0.24 4.49 -10.78
C MET A 134 0.46 5.92 -10.30
N HIS A 135 -0.22 6.90 -10.89
CA HIS A 135 -0.15 8.29 -10.48
C HIS A 135 -0.66 8.46 -9.03
N GLY A 136 -1.84 7.91 -8.70
CA GLY A 136 -2.36 7.95 -7.34
C GLY A 136 -1.41 7.32 -6.32
N LYS A 137 -0.83 6.16 -6.64
CA LYS A 137 0.21 5.52 -5.81
C LYS A 137 1.41 6.42 -5.58
N LYS A 138 1.93 7.05 -6.63
CA LYS A 138 3.10 7.94 -6.54
C LYS A 138 2.80 9.14 -5.64
N VAL A 139 1.63 9.75 -5.77
CA VAL A 139 1.23 10.90 -4.95
C VAL A 139 1.12 10.54 -3.47
N VAL A 140 0.47 9.41 -3.15
CA VAL A 140 0.32 8.97 -1.75
C VAL A 140 1.67 8.53 -1.17
N ASN A 141 2.48 7.76 -1.89
CA ASN A 141 3.80 7.36 -1.40
C ASN A 141 4.75 8.55 -1.24
N LYS A 142 4.63 9.59 -2.07
CA LYS A 142 5.39 10.84 -1.87
C LYS A 142 5.01 11.51 -0.55
N MET A 143 3.73 11.51 -0.20
CA MET A 143 3.26 12.02 1.10
C MET A 143 3.77 11.18 2.26
N LEU A 144 3.67 9.85 2.16
CA LEU A 144 4.18 8.92 3.19
C LEU A 144 5.69 9.08 3.41
N LYS A 145 6.46 9.24 2.33
CA LYS A 145 7.91 9.47 2.40
C LYS A 145 8.25 10.76 3.13
N LYS A 146 7.46 11.83 2.94
CA LYS A 146 7.65 13.08 3.70
C LYS A 146 7.44 12.87 5.20
N TRP A 147 6.42 12.11 5.60
CA TRP A 147 6.22 11.77 7.01
C TRP A 147 7.39 10.96 7.57
N GLU A 148 7.94 10.01 6.81
CA GLU A 148 9.14 9.28 7.23
C GLU A 148 10.36 10.19 7.40
N GLU A 149 10.56 11.15 6.51
CA GLU A 149 11.65 12.13 6.60
C GLU A 149 11.48 13.04 7.82
N GLU A 150 10.26 13.48 8.12
CA GLU A 150 9.91 14.24 9.33
C GLU A 150 10.16 13.43 10.60
N ASP A 151 9.72 12.16 10.65
CA ASP A 151 9.91 11.28 11.79
C ASP A 151 11.39 11.02 12.06
N ARG A 152 12.17 10.83 10.99
CA ARG A 152 13.62 10.64 11.07
C ARG A 152 14.32 11.91 11.56
N ALA A 153 13.84 13.09 11.17
CA ALA A 153 14.37 14.36 11.65
C ALA A 153 14.11 14.56 13.16
N MET A 154 12.95 14.11 13.67
CA MET A 154 12.65 14.16 15.11
C MET A 154 13.45 13.12 15.94
N ARG A 155 13.94 12.05 15.31
CA ARG A 155 14.68 10.96 15.97
C ARG A 155 15.91 10.51 15.16
N PRO A 156 17.00 11.30 15.13
CA PRO A 156 18.14 11.06 14.24
C PRO A 156 18.90 9.75 14.51
N ASN A 157 18.84 9.21 15.73
CA ASN A 157 19.59 8.02 16.15
C ASN A 157 18.73 6.75 16.27
N THR A 158 17.48 6.78 15.78
CA THR A 158 16.55 5.66 15.92
C THR A 158 15.98 5.30 14.56
N GLU A 159 15.94 4.00 14.25
CA GLU A 159 15.25 3.53 13.05
C GLU A 159 13.74 3.83 13.17
N VAL A 160 13.20 4.54 12.19
CA VAL A 160 11.77 4.89 12.15
C VAL A 160 10.99 3.92 11.27
N PRO A 161 9.72 3.61 11.61
CA PRO A 161 8.87 2.78 10.77
C PRO A 161 8.70 3.39 9.37
N THR A 162 8.74 2.55 8.33
CA THR A 162 8.48 2.98 6.95
C THR A 162 7.05 2.66 6.54
N TRP A 163 6.43 3.58 5.82
CA TRP A 163 5.05 3.57 5.39
C TRP A 163 4.99 3.38 3.88
N LYS A 164 4.32 2.31 3.44
CA LYS A 164 4.17 2.04 2.01
C LYS A 164 2.72 1.73 1.66
N MET A 165 2.16 2.52 0.76
CA MET A 165 0.87 2.20 0.17
C MET A 165 1.04 1.12 -0.90
N ARG A 166 0.22 0.07 -0.80
CA ARG A 166 0.02 -0.88 -1.89
C ARG A 166 -1.23 -0.48 -2.67
N THR A 167 -1.09 -0.42 -4.00
CA THR A 167 -2.23 -0.15 -4.87
C THR A 167 -3.28 -1.23 -4.67
N PRO A 168 -4.56 -0.87 -4.49
CA PRO A 168 -5.63 -1.84 -4.55
C PRO A 168 -5.57 -2.53 -5.91
N GLY A 169 -5.83 -3.84 -5.92
CA GLY A 169 -6.03 -4.57 -7.17
C GLY A 169 -7.21 -3.98 -7.96
N PHE A 170 -7.34 -4.36 -9.23
CA PHE A 170 -8.53 -4.05 -10.01
C PHE A 170 -9.78 -4.54 -9.25
N LEU A 171 -10.78 -3.68 -9.07
CA LEU A 171 -12.00 -3.97 -8.29
C LEU A 171 -11.81 -4.27 -6.80
N SER A 172 -10.61 -4.08 -6.22
CA SER A 172 -10.38 -4.36 -4.81
C SER A 172 -11.07 -3.34 -3.92
N ASN A 173 -11.88 -3.75 -2.95
CA ASN A 173 -12.67 -2.83 -2.10
C ASN A 173 -11.85 -2.07 -1.04
N ASN A 174 -10.59 -2.45 -0.81
CA ASN A 174 -9.81 -1.94 0.32
C ASN A 174 -8.51 -1.30 -0.14
N ILE A 175 -8.18 -0.15 0.46
CA ILE A 175 -6.87 0.49 0.39
C ILE A 175 -5.95 -0.23 1.37
N LYS A 176 -4.80 -0.71 0.88
CA LYS A 176 -3.82 -1.45 1.69
C LYS A 176 -2.65 -0.54 2.05
N LEU A 177 -2.43 -0.34 3.34
CA LEU A 177 -1.25 0.32 3.88
C LEU A 177 -0.36 -0.72 4.55
N THR A 178 0.91 -0.73 4.22
CA THR A 178 1.90 -1.61 4.86
C THR A 178 2.87 -0.74 5.65
N LEU A 179 2.90 -0.94 6.96
CA LEU A 179 3.94 -0.39 7.82
C LEU A 179 5.02 -1.46 8.01
N TYR A 180 6.28 -1.09 7.77
CA TYR A 180 7.43 -1.90 8.13
C TYR A 180 8.01 -1.31 9.41
N VAL A 181 7.86 -2.04 10.51
CA VAL A 181 8.40 -1.65 11.80
C VAL A 181 9.78 -2.29 11.93
N PRO A 182 10.84 -1.52 12.25
CA PRO A 182 12.14 -2.10 12.53
C PRO A 182 12.01 -3.08 13.70
N GLN A 183 12.64 -4.25 13.58
CA GLN A 183 12.57 -5.21 14.68
C GLN A 183 13.34 -4.65 15.87
N ILE A 184 12.62 -4.43 16.96
CA ILE A 184 13.25 -4.31 18.27
C ILE A 184 13.79 -5.73 18.54
N PRO A 185 15.12 -5.92 18.67
CA PRO A 185 15.67 -7.22 19.00
C PRO A 185 14.95 -7.72 20.27
N PRO A 186 14.51 -8.99 20.29
CA PRO A 186 13.75 -9.50 21.43
C PRO A 186 14.56 -9.25 22.71
N PRO A 187 13.91 -8.81 23.80
CA PRO A 187 14.61 -8.62 25.06
C PRO A 187 15.27 -9.96 25.43
N SER A 188 16.58 -9.92 25.64
CA SER A 188 17.32 -11.07 26.11
C SER A 188 16.78 -11.48 27.48
N SER A 189 16.48 -12.75 27.67
CA SER A 189 16.14 -13.30 28.98
C SER A 189 17.34 -13.40 29.92
N PHE A 190 18.55 -13.10 29.43
CA PHE A 190 19.78 -13.20 30.19
C PHE A 190 20.08 -11.92 30.98
N HIS A 191 20.60 -12.12 32.18
CA HIS A 191 21.06 -11.06 33.05
C HIS A 191 22.20 -10.25 32.37
N PRO A 192 22.24 -8.91 32.47
CA PRO A 192 23.28 -8.08 31.83
C PRO A 192 24.71 -8.39 32.21
N ALA A 193 24.92 -8.81 33.46
CA ALA A 193 26.22 -9.27 33.94
C ALA A 193 26.44 -10.80 33.82
N SER A 194 25.56 -11.56 33.17
CA SER A 194 25.80 -13.00 33.00
C SER A 194 26.83 -13.25 31.91
N THR A 195 27.81 -14.10 32.19
CA THR A 195 28.67 -14.69 31.17
C THR A 195 27.82 -15.58 30.28
N LEU A 196 27.44 -15.04 29.12
CA LEU A 196 26.67 -15.74 28.11
C LEU A 196 27.51 -16.87 27.51
N PRO A 197 26.96 -18.09 27.34
CA PRO A 197 27.61 -19.13 26.57
C PRO A 197 27.95 -18.65 25.14
N PRO A 198 29.08 -19.07 24.55
CA PRO A 198 29.60 -18.52 23.30
C PRO A 198 28.69 -18.73 22.08
N TYR A 199 27.66 -19.56 22.18
CA TYR A 199 26.68 -19.80 21.13
C TYR A 199 25.46 -18.84 21.21
N ILE A 200 25.37 -17.97 22.23
CA ILE A 200 24.29 -16.99 22.37
C ILE A 200 24.76 -15.65 21.83
N VAL A 201 24.22 -15.29 20.67
CA VAL A 201 24.72 -14.18 19.83
C VAL A 201 24.27 -12.80 20.34
N ASN A 202 23.20 -12.72 21.14
CA ASN A 202 22.60 -11.46 21.56
C ASN A 202 22.57 -11.35 23.09
N GLY A 203 23.42 -10.49 23.65
CA GLY A 203 23.30 -10.07 25.04
C GLY A 203 22.13 -9.08 25.24
N PRO A 204 21.76 -8.80 26.49
CA PRO A 204 20.75 -7.79 26.79
C PRO A 204 21.22 -6.41 26.33
N ASN A 205 20.40 -5.77 25.48
CA ASN A 205 20.69 -4.48 24.84
C ASN A 205 20.38 -3.26 25.71
N ASP A 206 19.80 -3.44 26.90
CA ASP A 206 19.46 -2.35 27.80
C ASP A 206 20.54 -2.18 28.89
N PRO A 207 21.33 -1.09 28.88
CA PRO A 207 22.33 -0.80 29.91
C PRO A 207 21.72 -0.64 31.32
N HIS A 208 20.45 -0.24 31.41
CA HIS A 208 19.75 -0.02 32.68
C HIS A 208 19.05 -1.27 33.21
N ALA A 209 18.90 -2.33 32.42
CA ALA A 209 18.34 -3.59 32.90
C ALA A 209 19.17 -4.17 34.06
N ALA A 210 20.47 -3.88 34.12
CA ALA A 210 21.36 -4.37 35.18
C ALA A 210 20.89 -3.94 36.58
N TYR A 211 20.20 -2.80 36.69
CA TYR A 211 19.70 -2.26 37.94
C TYR A 211 18.49 -3.05 38.48
N TYR A 212 17.65 -3.58 37.60
CA TYR A 212 16.45 -4.34 37.98
C TYR A 212 16.77 -5.79 38.37
N TYR A 213 17.92 -6.29 37.95
CA TYR A 213 18.36 -7.64 38.26
C TYR A 213 19.46 -7.71 39.33
N GLN A 214 19.82 -6.59 39.98
CA GLN A 214 20.74 -6.68 41.11
C GLN A 214 20.18 -7.67 42.13
N PRO A 215 20.82 -8.84 42.34
CA PRO A 215 20.44 -9.70 43.44
C PRO A 215 20.62 -8.84 44.68
N ASN A 216 19.55 -8.70 45.47
CA ASN A 216 19.53 -7.92 46.69
C ASN A 216 20.81 -8.23 47.49
N MET A 217 21.85 -7.38 47.39
CA MET A 217 23.16 -7.58 48.01
C MET A 217 23.12 -7.27 49.51
N GLY A 218 21.98 -7.53 50.14
CA GLY A 218 21.79 -7.52 51.58
C GLY A 218 21.63 -8.96 52.06
N MET A 219 22.72 -9.51 52.59
CA MET A 219 22.77 -10.77 53.35
C MET A 219 22.63 -12.07 52.54
N ALA A 220 23.72 -12.50 51.89
CA ALA A 220 23.92 -13.91 51.62
C ALA A 220 24.56 -14.57 52.86
N PRO A 221 23.88 -15.46 53.59
CA PRO A 221 24.56 -16.31 54.56
C PRO A 221 25.48 -17.28 53.79
N ALA A 222 26.73 -17.34 54.22
CA ALA A 222 27.76 -18.22 53.68
C ALA A 222 27.44 -19.68 54.02
N SER A 223 26.50 -20.30 53.30
CA SER A 223 26.33 -21.75 53.10
C SER A 223 24.91 -22.06 52.59
N ALA A 224 24.75 -22.28 51.29
CA ALA A 224 23.61 -23.05 50.80
C ALA A 224 23.99 -23.79 49.50
N PRO A 225 23.78 -25.11 49.42
CA PRO A 225 23.86 -25.87 48.18
C PRO A 225 22.67 -25.55 47.27
N SER A 226 22.93 -25.60 45.96
CA SER A 226 21.93 -25.64 44.89
C SER A 226 20.85 -26.67 45.18
N TYR A 227 19.57 -26.31 45.18
CA TYR A 227 18.48 -27.14 44.64
C TYR A 227 17.19 -26.33 44.45
N SER A 228 16.52 -26.65 43.33
CA SER A 228 15.19 -26.28 42.85
C SER A 228 14.14 -25.78 43.85
N GLN A 229 13.38 -24.74 43.47
CA GLN A 229 12.02 -24.46 43.98
C GLN A 229 11.17 -23.90 42.83
N TYR A 230 10.17 -24.62 42.31
CA TYR A 230 8.78 -24.68 42.83
C TYR A 230 8.24 -23.33 43.29
N TYR A 231 7.47 -22.71 42.39
CA TYR A 231 6.70 -21.49 42.60
C TYR A 231 5.68 -21.68 43.73
N ASN A 232 5.83 -20.93 44.82
CA ASN A 232 4.75 -20.54 45.69
C ASN A 232 4.87 -19.03 45.91
N ALA A 233 3.93 -18.27 45.32
CA ALA A 233 3.90 -16.81 45.43
C ALA A 233 3.26 -16.39 46.76
N PRO A 234 3.87 -15.45 47.52
CA PRO A 234 3.24 -14.84 48.69
C PRO A 234 2.29 -13.69 48.26
N PRO A 235 1.32 -13.31 49.11
CA PRO A 235 0.35 -12.27 48.80
C PRO A 235 0.99 -10.88 48.79
N VAL A 236 0.73 -10.14 47.71
CA VAL A 236 1.14 -8.75 47.49
C VAL A 236 0.40 -7.85 48.49
N ASN A 237 1.15 -7.25 49.42
CA ASN A 237 0.69 -6.18 50.28
C ASN A 237 1.29 -4.84 49.81
N GLY A 238 0.46 -3.80 49.84
CA GLY A 238 0.61 -2.58 49.05
C GLY A 238 1.92 -1.81 49.18
N GLY A 239 2.41 -1.32 48.04
CA GLY A 239 3.54 -0.41 47.92
C GLY A 239 3.52 0.25 46.54
N GLY A 240 3.58 1.57 46.50
CA GLY A 240 3.19 2.42 45.37
C GLY A 240 3.90 2.13 44.04
N PHE A 241 3.12 2.24 42.96
CA PHE A 241 3.65 2.32 41.61
C PHE A 241 4.45 3.63 41.45
N PRO A 242 5.70 3.59 40.91
CA PRO A 242 6.39 4.82 40.53
C PRO A 242 5.65 5.50 39.37
N ALA A 243 5.49 6.81 39.47
CA ALA A 243 4.82 7.64 38.48
C ALA A 243 5.47 7.52 37.10
N ALA A 244 4.64 7.50 36.06
CA ALA A 244 5.08 7.50 34.67
C ALA A 244 5.87 8.79 34.35
N PRO A 245 6.96 8.72 33.54
CA PRO A 245 7.71 9.90 33.14
C PRO A 245 6.86 10.83 32.27
N LEU A 246 6.85 12.12 32.62
CA LEU A 246 6.27 13.21 31.86
C LEU A 246 6.96 13.32 30.49
N THR A 247 6.30 12.85 29.45
CA THR A 247 6.70 13.07 28.06
C THR A 247 5.84 14.17 27.45
N SER A 248 6.01 15.42 27.92
CA SER A 248 5.43 16.60 27.28
C SER A 248 6.44 17.26 26.35
N VAL A 249 6.74 16.62 25.22
CA VAL A 249 7.36 17.33 24.10
C VAL A 249 6.23 17.82 23.19
N SER A 250 5.58 18.90 23.64
CA SER A 250 4.64 19.67 22.84
C SER A 250 5.45 20.55 21.88
N GLY A 251 5.75 19.99 20.72
CA GLY A 251 6.40 20.68 19.60
C GLY A 251 5.76 20.24 18.30
N LEU A 252 4.49 20.62 18.10
CA LEU A 252 3.79 20.36 16.84
C LEU A 252 4.15 21.48 15.84
N PRO A 253 4.88 21.20 14.74
CA PRO A 253 4.85 22.08 13.58
C PRO A 253 3.47 21.99 12.93
N LEU A 254 2.63 22.99 13.19
CA LEU A 254 1.43 23.32 12.43
C LEU A 254 1.87 23.91 11.07
N PHE A 255 2.18 23.07 10.09
CA PHE A 255 2.17 23.53 8.70
C PHE A 255 0.89 23.10 8.00
N ASN A 256 -0.04 24.06 8.03
CA ASN A 256 -1.10 24.24 7.05
C ASN A 256 -0.50 24.96 5.84
N ASP A 257 0.11 24.19 4.93
CA ASP A 257 0.43 24.72 3.60
C ASP A 257 -0.83 24.63 2.75
N LYS A 258 -1.51 25.78 2.60
CA LYS A 258 -2.44 26.15 1.51
C LYS A 258 -2.50 25.06 0.42
N ASP A 259 -3.52 24.20 0.43
CA ASP A 259 -4.70 24.36 -0.42
C ASP A 259 -5.88 23.49 0.06
N VAL A 260 -6.22 23.56 1.34
CA VAL A 260 -7.59 23.27 1.77
C VAL A 260 -8.02 24.45 2.62
N LYS A 261 -8.86 25.34 2.03
CA LYS A 261 -9.74 26.19 2.83
C LYS A 261 -10.50 25.23 3.75
N GLU A 262 -10.11 25.18 5.01
CA GLU A 262 -10.99 24.64 6.05
C GLU A 262 -12.31 25.37 5.86
N ARG A 263 -13.36 24.65 5.44
CA ARG A 263 -14.71 25.18 5.54
C ARG A 263 -14.94 25.36 7.03
N GLY A 264 -14.69 26.58 7.49
CA GLY A 264 -15.15 27.04 8.79
C GLY A 264 -16.61 26.64 8.88
N TYR A 265 -16.94 25.96 9.97
CA TYR A 265 -18.30 25.63 10.33
C TYR A 265 -19.03 26.96 10.56
N ALA A 266 -19.60 27.51 9.49
CA ALA A 266 -20.49 28.66 9.55
C ALA A 266 -21.89 28.09 9.73
N PRO A 267 -22.52 28.25 10.90
CA PRO A 267 -23.92 27.92 11.04
C PRO A 267 -24.69 28.94 10.20
N ASN A 268 -25.44 28.44 9.22
CA ASN A 268 -26.45 29.17 8.44
C ASN A 268 -25.93 30.36 7.60
N ALA A 269 -25.56 30.09 6.34
CA ALA A 269 -25.56 31.12 5.31
C ALA A 269 -26.03 30.52 3.97
N ASP A 270 -27.33 30.71 3.72
CA ASP A 270 -28.06 30.81 2.45
C ASP A 270 -27.66 29.94 1.26
N LEU A 271 -28.56 29.00 0.94
CA LEU A 271 -28.53 28.11 -0.21
C LEU A 271 -28.71 28.81 -1.59
N GLU A 272 -29.07 30.09 -1.64
CA GLU A 272 -29.49 30.71 -2.91
C GLU A 272 -28.35 31.21 -3.82
N LYS A 273 -27.11 31.30 -3.34
CA LYS A 273 -26.01 31.87 -4.16
C LYS A 273 -25.20 30.87 -5.00
N GLN A 274 -25.50 29.57 -4.96
CA GLN A 274 -24.72 28.56 -5.71
C GLN A 274 -25.27 28.22 -7.11
N GLN A 275 -26.36 28.85 -7.56
CA GLN A 275 -27.01 28.45 -8.81
C GLN A 275 -26.55 29.17 -10.09
N PHE A 276 -25.65 30.16 -10.02
CA PHE A 276 -25.33 31.00 -11.19
C PHE A 276 -23.91 30.91 -11.75
N GLU A 277 -23.01 30.09 -11.20
CA GLU A 277 -21.62 30.02 -11.70
C GLU A 277 -21.33 28.91 -12.73
N ASN A 278 -22.34 28.14 -13.16
CA ASN A 278 -22.14 27.01 -14.09
C ASN A 278 -22.75 27.25 -15.49
N ILE A 279 -22.50 28.42 -16.09
CA ILE A 279 -22.61 28.58 -17.55
C ILE A 279 -21.48 29.48 -18.02
N ARG A 280 -20.45 28.89 -18.65
CA ARG A 280 -19.63 29.61 -19.64
C ARG A 280 -19.50 28.75 -20.90
N VAL A 281 -19.76 29.46 -21.99
CA VAL A 281 -19.77 29.12 -23.41
C VAL A 281 -18.44 28.55 -23.87
#